data_AF-A0AA87J5U1-F1
#
_entry.id   AF-A0AA87J5U1-F1
#
_cell.length_a   1.000
_cell.length_b   1.000
_cell.length_c   1.000
_cell.angle_alpha   90.00
_cell.angle_beta   90.00
_cell.angle_gamma   90.00
#
_symmetry.space_group_name_H-M   'P 1'
#
loop_
_entity.id
_entity.type
_entity.pdbx_description
1 polymer ?
#
loop_
_entity_poly.entity_id
_entity_poly.type
_entity_poly.pdbx_seq_one_letter_code
_entity_poly.pdbx_strand_id
1 'polypeptide(L)'
;MEVLAILDKVNERKYSGATLLEAAGIPVWIDFEPTIAHNKVIVIDEHLVMGGSYNYTASAQKRNAENVTFTVSREIAREFLRNWDSRLKDSRPFEGKAADK
;
A
#
# COMPACT_ATOMS: atom_id res chain seq x y z
N MET A 1 0.76 8.80 15.60
CA MET A 1 1.07 7.57 14.83
C MET A 1 1.08 7.97 13.38
N GLU A 2 2.18 7.71 12.68
CA GLU A 2 2.30 8.00 11.24
C GLU A 2 1.91 6.76 10.45
N VAL A 3 1.14 6.96 9.37
CA VAL A 3 0.77 5.90 8.42
C VAL A 3 0.89 6.52 7.03
N LEU A 4 1.53 5.81 6.11
CA LEU A 4 1.72 6.22 4.73
C LEU A 4 1.32 5.06 3.82
N ALA A 5 0.79 5.34 2.64
CA ALA A 5 0.38 4.30 1.68
C ALA A 5 0.80 4.62 0.25
N ILE A 6 1.36 3.63 -0.45
CA ILE A 6 1.52 3.64 -1.91
C ILE A 6 0.57 2.60 -2.48
N LEU A 7 -0.25 2.98 -3.46
CA LEU A 7 -1.23 2.11 -4.10
C LEU A 7 -1.00 2.05 -5.61
N ASP A 8 -1.41 0.95 -6.22
CA ASP A 8 -1.46 0.83 -7.68
C ASP A 8 -2.47 1.82 -8.29
N LYS A 9 -2.17 2.29 -9.52
CA LYS A 9 -3.01 3.20 -10.32
C LYS A 9 -4.46 2.76 -10.53
N VAL A 10 -4.82 1.49 -10.37
CA VAL A 10 -6.23 1.06 -10.34
C VAL A 10 -7.03 1.66 -9.17
N ASN A 11 -6.36 2.23 -8.17
CA ASN A 11 -7.00 2.96 -7.07
C ASN A 11 -7.30 4.43 -7.41
N GLU A 12 -6.88 4.96 -8.57
CA GLU A 12 -7.25 6.30 -9.06
C GLU A 12 -8.69 6.34 -9.60
N ARG A 13 -9.65 6.04 -8.73
CA ARG A 13 -11.07 6.04 -9.04
C ARG A 13 -11.89 6.33 -7.80
N LYS A 14 -13.17 6.70 -8.01
CA LYS A 14 -14.13 6.87 -6.92
C LYS A 14 -14.33 5.56 -6.17
N TYR A 15 -14.55 5.65 -4.86
CA TYR A 15 -14.82 4.51 -3.98
C TYR A 15 -13.71 3.44 -4.01
N SER A 16 -12.46 3.87 -3.86
CA SER A 16 -11.27 3.03 -3.82
C SER A 16 -10.57 3.07 -2.46
N GLY A 17 -9.53 2.24 -2.29
CA GLY A 17 -8.66 2.31 -1.12
C GLY A 17 -7.99 3.68 -0.96
N ALA A 18 -7.64 4.34 -2.07
CA ALA A 18 -7.05 5.68 -2.04
C ALA A 18 -8.01 6.70 -1.43
N THR A 19 -9.27 6.72 -1.89
CA THR A 19 -10.29 7.63 -1.34
C THR A 19 -10.62 7.36 0.13
N LEU A 20 -10.55 6.10 0.57
CA LEU A 20 -10.77 5.73 1.97
C LEU A 20 -9.66 6.25 2.89
N LEU A 21 -8.41 6.05 2.48
CA LEU A 21 -7.24 6.48 3.25
C LEU A 21 -7.12 8.01 3.28
N GLU A 22 -7.37 8.67 2.14
CA GLU A 22 -7.42 10.13 2.06
C GLU A 22 -8.49 10.70 3.01
N ALA A 23 -9.70 10.14 3.02
CA ALA A 23 -10.78 10.55 3.92
C ALA A 23 -10.43 10.35 5.41
N ALA A 24 -9.52 9.41 5.71
CA ALA A 24 -8.99 9.20 7.05
C ALA A 24 -7.79 10.11 7.40
N GLY A 25 -7.39 11.03 6.50
CA GLY A 25 -6.25 11.91 6.67
C GLY A 25 -4.89 11.23 6.51
N ILE A 26 -4.85 10.04 5.90
CA ILE A 26 -3.63 9.28 5.65
C ILE A 26 -3.05 9.74 4.30
N PRO A 27 -1.78 10.19 4.25
CA PRO A 27 -1.12 10.47 2.98
C PRO A 27 -1.04 9.22 2.08
N VAL A 28 -1.50 9.36 0.84
CA VAL A 28 -1.52 8.30 -0.16
C VAL A 28 -0.78 8.76 -1.40
N TRP A 29 0.00 7.86 -1.98
CA TRP A 29 0.60 8.02 -3.29
C TRP A 29 0.11 6.94 -4.25
N ILE A 30 0.09 7.29 -5.53
CA ILE A 30 -0.19 6.37 -6.60
C ILE A 30 1.09 6.06 -7.35
N ASP A 31 1.40 4.77 -7.39
CA ASP A 31 2.47 4.24 -8.19
C ASP A 31 1.97 4.01 -9.63
N PHE A 32 2.41 4.87 -10.55
CA PHE A 32 1.94 4.89 -11.94
C PHE A 32 2.90 4.24 -12.93
N GLU A 33 4.16 4.07 -12.54
CA GLU A 33 5.26 3.62 -13.40
C GLU A 33 5.13 2.14 -13.82
N PRO A 34 5.00 1.14 -12.93
CA PRO A 34 4.89 -0.25 -13.34
C PRO A 34 3.53 -0.50 -13.98
N THR A 35 3.43 -1.55 -14.79
CA THR A 35 2.13 -2.01 -15.30
C THR A 35 1.17 -2.33 -14.16
N ILE A 36 1.67 -2.99 -13.10
CA ILE A 36 0.95 -3.32 -11.87
C ILE A 36 1.90 -3.22 -10.68
N ALA A 37 1.60 -2.36 -9.71
CA ALA A 37 2.24 -2.35 -8.39
C ALA A 37 1.69 -3.50 -7.54
N HIS A 38 2.37 -4.66 -7.60
CA HIS A 38 1.85 -5.92 -7.08
C HIS A 38 2.31 -6.26 -5.65
N ASN A 39 3.00 -5.35 -4.96
CA ASN A 39 3.44 -5.54 -3.58
C ASN A 39 2.24 -5.46 -2.63
N LYS A 40 2.03 -6.49 -1.80
CA LYS A 40 1.09 -6.45 -0.67
C LYS A 40 1.90 -6.55 0.61
N VAL A 41 2.45 -5.41 1.02
CA VAL A 41 3.42 -5.35 2.13
C VAL A 41 3.04 -4.23 3.09
N ILE A 42 3.22 -4.48 4.38
CA ILE A 42 3.16 -3.47 5.45
C ILE A 42 4.46 -3.58 6.24
N VAL A 43 5.09 -2.43 6.53
CA VAL A 43 6.24 -2.33 7.43
C VAL A 43 5.82 -1.52 8.65
N ILE A 44 6.05 -2.05 9.85
CA ILE A 44 5.70 -1.41 11.13
C ILE A 44 6.99 -1.20 11.93
N ASP A 45 7.17 0.02 12.43
CA ASP A 45 8.24 0.46 13.33
C ASP A 45 9.66 0.07 12.89
N GLU A 46 9.88 0.04 11.57
CA GLU A 46 11.14 -0.38 10.93
C GLU A 46 11.65 -1.75 11.42
N HIS A 47 10.72 -2.64 11.78
CA HIS A 47 11.04 -3.86 12.53
C HIS A 47 10.21 -5.07 12.10
N LEU A 48 8.89 -4.90 11.94
CA LEU A 48 8.00 -5.97 11.51
C LEU A 48 7.62 -5.75 10.05
N VAL A 49 7.88 -6.75 9.22
CA VAL A 49 7.37 -6.81 7.85
C VAL A 49 6.24 -7.84 7.79
N MET A 50 5.11 -7.43 7.24
CA MET A 50 4.00 -8.30 6.86
C MET A 50 3.91 -8.32 5.34
N GLY A 51 3.86 -9.50 4.73
CA GLY A 51 3.70 -9.58 3.28
C GLY A 51 3.32 -10.97 2.78
N GLY A 52 3.10 -11.10 1.47
CA GLY A 52 2.76 -12.38 0.85
C GLY A 52 1.88 -12.21 -0.39
N SER A 53 1.08 -13.22 -0.69
CA SER A 53 0.16 -13.21 -1.84
C SER A 53 -1.16 -12.48 -1.54
N TYR A 54 -1.48 -12.33 -0.24
CA TYR A 54 -2.76 -11.82 0.24
C TYR A 54 -3.04 -10.38 -0.21
N ASN A 55 -4.06 -10.21 -1.05
CA ASN A 55 -4.63 -8.90 -1.35
C ASN A 55 -5.57 -8.47 -0.23
N TYR A 56 -5.60 -7.20 0.17
CA TYR A 56 -6.49 -6.71 1.24
C TYR A 56 -7.96 -6.58 0.77
N THR A 57 -8.59 -7.71 0.44
CA THR A 57 -9.93 -7.81 -0.12
C THR A 57 -10.75 -8.91 0.55
N ALA A 58 -12.08 -8.81 0.45
CA ALA A 58 -12.98 -9.82 1.03
C ALA A 58 -12.84 -11.20 0.37
N SER A 59 -12.43 -11.29 -0.90
CA SER A 59 -12.19 -12.56 -1.58
C SER A 59 -10.93 -13.24 -1.07
N ALA A 60 -9.84 -12.49 -0.87
CA ALA A 60 -8.62 -13.01 -0.26
C ALA A 60 -8.90 -13.61 1.13
N GLN A 61 -9.73 -12.93 1.93
CA GLN A 61 -10.09 -13.41 3.28
C GLN A 61 -10.95 -14.67 3.28
N LYS A 62 -11.89 -14.81 2.34
CA LYS A 62 -12.98 -15.80 2.45
C LYS A 62 -12.95 -16.90 1.42
N ARG A 63 -12.24 -16.73 0.31
CA ARG A 63 -12.37 -17.59 -0.88
C ARG A 63 -11.03 -18.05 -1.44
N ASN A 64 -10.00 -17.23 -1.36
CA ASN A 64 -8.70 -17.58 -1.92
C ASN A 64 -7.83 -18.32 -0.89
N ALA A 65 -6.98 -19.21 -1.37
CA ALA A 65 -5.86 -19.72 -0.60
C ALA A 65 -4.70 -18.73 -0.74
N GLU A 66 -4.43 -17.96 0.30
CA GLU A 66 -3.42 -16.90 0.33
C GLU A 66 -2.44 -17.12 1.47
N ASN A 67 -1.21 -16.66 1.30
CA ASN A 67 -0.19 -16.68 2.35
C ASN A 67 0.08 -15.26 2.87
N VAL A 68 0.26 -15.14 4.18
CA VAL A 68 0.82 -13.95 4.85
C VAL A 68 1.94 -14.42 5.77
N THR A 69 3.10 -13.81 5.64
CA THR A 69 4.23 -14.02 6.53
C THR A 69 4.44 -12.78 7.41
N PHE A 70 4.89 -13.04 8.63
CA PHE A 70 5.28 -12.02 9.59
C PHE A 70 6.76 -12.21 9.86
N THR A 71 7.56 -11.18 9.61
CA THR A 71 9.02 -11.25 9.75
C THR A 71 9.49 -10.14 10.66
N VAL A 72 9.98 -10.52 11.83
CA VAL A 72 10.51 -9.61 12.85
C VAL A 72 12.02 -9.51 12.66
N SER A 73 12.46 -8.50 11.92
CA SER A 73 13.88 -8.23 11.66
C SER A 73 14.06 -6.82 11.12
N ARG A 74 14.88 -6.01 11.81
CA ARG A 74 15.24 -4.66 11.35
C ARG A 74 16.02 -4.68 10.04
N GLU A 75 16.83 -5.71 9.82
CA GLU A 75 17.59 -5.87 8.58
C GLU A 75 16.65 -6.06 7.40
N ILE A 76 15.70 -6.99 7.52
CA ILE A 76 14.71 -7.25 6.47
C ILE A 76 13.80 -6.04 6.28
N ALA A 77 13.34 -5.41 7.36
CA ALA A 77 12.52 -4.20 7.27
C ALA A 77 13.22 -3.09 6.47
N ARG A 78 14.54 -2.90 6.64
CA ARG A 78 15.32 -1.93 5.84
C ARG A 78 15.32 -2.27 4.35
N GLU A 79 15.35 -3.54 3.95
CA GLU A 79 15.24 -3.91 2.52
C GLU A 79 13.90 -3.47 1.93
N PHE A 80 12.81 -3.72 2.64
CA PHE A 80 11.47 -3.33 2.22
C PHE A 80 11.29 -1.81 2.22
N LEU A 81 11.88 -1.10 3.19
CA LEU A 81 11.87 0.37 3.21
C LEU A 81 12.68 0.96 2.04
N ARG A 82 13.81 0.35 1.64
CA ARG A 82 14.52 0.79 0.42
C ARG A 82 13.69 0.59 -0.84
N ASN A 83 12.94 -0.52 -0.93
CA ASN A 83 12.00 -0.70 -2.03
C ASN A 83 10.88 0.34 -1.98
N TRP A 84 10.32 0.62 -0.80
CA TRP A 84 9.33 1.69 -0.58
C TRP A 84 9.85 3.04 -1.06
N ASP A 85 11.04 3.47 -0.63
CA ASP A 85 11.64 4.73 -1.05
C ASP A 85 11.84 4.81 -2.56
N SER A 86 12.22 3.69 -3.19
CA SER A 86 12.31 3.59 -4.65
C SER A 86 10.95 3.75 -5.31
N ARG A 87 9.90 3.06 -4.83
CA ARG A 87 8.56 3.18 -5.40
C ARG A 87 7.96 4.57 -5.19
N LEU A 88 8.22 5.18 -4.05
CA LEU A 88 7.71 6.51 -3.70
C LEU A 88 8.22 7.60 -4.67
N LYS A 89 9.49 7.51 -5.11
CA LYS A 89 10.07 8.42 -6.10
C LYS A 89 9.37 8.35 -7.46
N ASP A 90 8.87 7.18 -7.81
CA ASP A 90 8.14 6.92 -9.06
C ASP A 90 6.61 7.07 -8.87
N SER A 91 6.18 7.57 -7.71
CA SER A 91 4.78 7.76 -7.36
C SER A 91 4.42 9.24 -7.28
N ARG A 92 3.13 9.54 -7.44
CA ARG A 92 2.59 10.90 -7.27
C ARG A 92 1.59 10.92 -6.11
N PRO A 93 1.46 12.02 -5.36
CA PRO A 93 0.39 12.14 -4.36
C PRO A 93 -0.98 11.87 -4.99
N PHE A 94 -1.81 11.12 -4.27
CA PHE A 94 -3.21 10.98 -4.63
C PHE A 94 -3.93 12.28 -4.27
N GLU A 95 -4.49 12.93 -5.27
CA GLU A 95 -5.39 14.06 -5.10
C GLU A 95 -6.78 13.58 -5.49
N GLY A 96 -7.56 13.15 -4.51
CA GLY A 96 -8.97 12.93 -4.71
C GLY A 96 -9.56 14.25 -5.16
N LYS A 97 -10.03 14.33 -6.42
CA LYS A 97 -10.86 15.47 -6.85
C LYS A 97 -11.95 15.61 -5.79
N ALA A 98 -11.90 16.71 -5.04
CA ALA A 98 -12.91 17.03 -4.04
C ALA A 98 -14.25 16.74 -4.68
N ALA A 99 -14.99 15.79 -4.10
CA ALA A 99 -16.31 15.47 -4.61
C ALA A 99 -17.07 16.81 -4.68
N ASP A 100 -17.45 17.22 -5.89
CA ASP A 100 -18.36 18.35 -6.06
C ASP A 100 -19.52 18.13 -5.08
N LYS A 101 -19.63 19.03 -4.11
CA LYS A 101 -20.70 19.03 -3.10
C LYS A 101 -22.03 19.30 -3.76
#